data_AF-A0A3N5SNE9-F1
#
_entry.id   AF-A0A3N5SNE9-F1
#
_cell.length_a   1.000
_cell.length_b   1.000
_cell.length_c   1.000
_cell.angle_alpha   90.00
_cell.angle_beta   90.00
_cell.angle_gamma   90.00
#
_symmetry.space_group_name_H-M   'P 1'
#
loop_
_entity.id
_entity.type
_entity.pdbx_description
1 polymer ?
#
loop_
_entity_poly.entity_id
_entity_poly.type
_entity_poly.pdbx_seq_one_letter_code
_entity_poly.pdbx_strand_id
1 'polypeptide(L)'
;MSGIGHFAAGFAAKPLAPEVPLWVLLAASETNDILYFLFTSTGIESNVETTMSFSEGITYLAPVSTPWSHGLFMSIVWSLVAAGIAWLVTRNKRTAGVLGLVVFSHWVLDFLMHSNLPLFFDGSPLLGLGLENSGPGLLFMTVLDLVLLGSGIVVYWCTRWSSAASSLSRCSVERHLHRP
;
A
#
# COMPACT_ATOMS: atom_id res chain seq x y z
N MET A 1 7.24 3.18 -7.08
CA MET A 1 6.08 3.15 -8.01
C MET A 1 5.47 4.56 -8.02
N SER A 2 4.43 4.90 -8.81
CA SER A 2 3.70 6.13 -8.46
C SER A 2 2.86 5.83 -7.22
N GLY A 3 3.06 6.56 -6.11
CA GLY A 3 2.47 6.23 -4.79
C GLY A 3 0.98 5.88 -4.81
N ILE A 4 0.25 6.38 -5.82
CA ILE A 4 -1.18 6.17 -6.01
C ILE A 4 -1.61 4.71 -6.22
N GLY A 5 -0.75 3.84 -6.76
CA GLY A 5 -1.08 2.43 -7.00
C GLY A 5 -1.21 1.64 -5.69
N HIS A 6 -0.48 2.03 -4.64
CA HIS A 6 -0.48 1.35 -3.34
C HIS A 6 -1.80 1.52 -2.59
N PHE A 7 -2.49 2.65 -2.76
CA PHE A 7 -3.83 2.88 -2.21
C PHE A 7 -4.84 1.78 -2.59
N ALA A 8 -4.62 1.08 -3.70
CA ALA A 8 -5.42 -0.09 -4.09
C ALA A 8 -5.58 -1.10 -2.95
N ALA A 9 -4.49 -1.39 -2.22
CA ALA A 9 -4.49 -2.32 -1.09
C ALA A 9 -5.36 -1.81 0.06
N GLY A 10 -5.27 -0.51 0.38
CA GLY A 10 -6.09 0.12 1.41
C GLY A 10 -7.59 0.08 1.09
N PHE A 11 -7.98 0.37 -0.16
CA PHE A 11 -9.36 0.25 -0.61
C PHE A 11 -9.85 -1.20 -0.60
N ALA A 12 -9.06 -2.14 -1.13
CA ALA A 12 -9.40 -3.56 -1.21
C ALA A 12 -9.47 -4.23 0.17
N ALA A 13 -8.76 -3.72 1.17
CA ALA A 13 -8.76 -4.23 2.54
C ALA A 13 -9.99 -3.84 3.35
N LYS A 14 -10.71 -2.77 2.97
CA LYS A 14 -11.85 -2.25 3.74
C LYS A 14 -12.96 -3.28 4.04
N PRO A 15 -13.34 -4.18 3.11
CA PRO A 15 -14.31 -5.25 3.41
C PRO A 15 -13.76 -6.32 4.37
N LEU A 16 -12.44 -6.44 4.49
CA LEU A 16 -11.78 -7.43 5.35
C LEU A 16 -11.61 -6.94 6.79
N ALA A 17 -11.57 -5.62 6.99
CA ALA A 17 -11.49 -4.94 8.27
C ALA A 17 -12.50 -3.78 8.33
N PRO A 18 -13.83 -4.07 8.34
CA PRO A 18 -14.88 -3.05 8.22
C PRO A 18 -14.90 -2.06 9.39
N GLU A 19 -14.41 -2.44 10.57
CA GLU A 19 -14.30 -1.57 11.74
C GLU A 19 -13.19 -0.51 11.61
N VAL A 20 -12.19 -0.73 10.75
CA VAL A 20 -11.06 0.20 10.58
C VAL A 20 -11.48 1.36 9.68
N PRO A 21 -11.31 2.63 10.08
CA PRO A 21 -11.60 3.76 9.21
C PRO A 21 -10.80 3.68 7.91
N LEU A 22 -11.41 4.04 6.77
CA LEU A 22 -10.77 3.90 5.46
C LEU A 22 -9.43 4.66 5.39
N TRP A 23 -9.35 5.86 5.98
CA TRP A 23 -8.13 6.65 5.99
C TRP A 23 -6.96 5.93 6.69
N VAL A 24 -7.21 5.08 7.69
CA VAL A 24 -6.17 4.28 8.35
C VAL A 24 -5.64 3.21 7.39
N LEU A 25 -6.51 2.58 6.59
CA LEU A 25 -6.09 1.59 5.59
C LEU A 25 -5.32 2.23 4.45
N LEU A 26 -5.69 3.45 4.03
CA LEU A 26 -4.94 4.22 3.03
C LEU A 26 -3.59 4.71 3.60
N ALA A 27 -3.55 5.18 4.85
CA ALA A 27 -2.29 5.53 5.50
C ALA A 27 -1.40 4.29 5.68
N ALA A 28 -1.99 3.12 5.98
CA ALA A 28 -1.27 1.87 6.08
C ALA A 28 -0.62 1.48 4.74
N SER A 29 -1.32 1.65 3.61
CA SER A 29 -0.75 1.33 2.29
C SER A 29 0.42 2.24 1.91
N GLU A 30 0.47 3.47 2.43
CA GLU A 30 1.55 4.44 2.19
C GLU A 30 2.56 4.52 3.33
N THR A 31 2.59 3.56 4.24
CA THR A 31 3.44 3.65 5.44
C THR A 31 4.91 3.85 5.09
N ASN A 32 5.41 3.12 4.08
CA ASN A 32 6.81 3.20 3.65
C ASN A 32 7.14 4.59 3.07
N ASP A 33 6.27 5.13 2.21
CA ASP A 33 6.41 6.49 1.67
C ASP A 33 6.36 7.56 2.77
N ILE A 34 5.41 7.44 3.71
CA ILE A 34 5.31 8.36 4.86
C ILE A 34 6.60 8.31 5.67
N LEU A 35 7.14 7.11 5.94
CA LEU A 35 8.39 6.94 6.65
C LEU A 35 9.58 7.50 5.86
N TYR A 36 9.62 7.32 4.54
CA TYR A 36 10.66 7.90 3.69
C TYR A 36 10.65 9.43 3.76
N PHE A 37 9.48 10.08 3.68
CA PHE A 37 9.40 11.54 3.86
C PHE A 37 9.87 11.98 5.26
N LEU A 38 9.57 11.21 6.31
CA LEU A 38 10.03 11.51 7.66
C LEU A 38 11.55 11.30 7.82
N PHE A 39 12.10 10.23 7.27
CA PHE A 39 13.52 9.91 7.38
C PHE A 39 14.39 10.83 6.53
N THR A 40 13.94 11.21 5.34
CA THR A 40 14.64 12.20 4.51
C THR A 40 14.60 13.60 5.11
N SER A 41 13.46 14.02 5.66
CA SER A 41 13.35 15.33 6.32
C SER A 41 14.16 15.45 7.63
N THR A 42 14.40 14.33 8.31
CA THR A 42 15.25 14.27 9.52
C THR A 42 16.71 13.96 9.22
N GLY A 43 17.06 13.66 7.96
CA GLY A 43 18.41 13.30 7.55
C GLY A 43 18.85 11.88 7.92
N ILE A 44 17.91 11.00 8.33
CA ILE A 44 18.16 9.57 8.56
C ILE A 44 18.38 8.84 7.23
N GLU A 45 17.67 9.25 6.19
CA GLU A 45 17.86 8.76 4.82
C GLU A 45 18.21 9.92 3.87
N SER A 46 18.98 9.61 2.84
CA SER A 46 19.31 10.59 1.80
C SER A 46 18.15 10.72 0.81
N ASN A 47 17.95 11.94 0.31
CA ASN A 47 17.00 12.17 -0.78
C ASN A 47 17.48 11.42 -2.04
N VAL A 48 16.55 10.72 -2.68
CA VAL A 48 16.78 10.09 -3.97
C VAL A 48 16.61 11.14 -5.07
N GLU A 49 17.69 11.43 -5.79
CA GLU A 49 17.65 12.30 -6.96
C GLU A 49 17.57 11.46 -8.25
N THR A 50 16.51 11.68 -9.03
CA THR A 50 16.27 10.95 -10.28
C THR A 50 15.93 11.89 -11.43
N THR A 51 16.23 11.43 -12.64
CA THR A 51 15.70 11.99 -13.88
C THR A 51 14.77 10.98 -14.54
N MET A 52 13.64 11.44 -15.08
CA MET A 52 12.63 10.59 -15.70
C MET A 52 12.48 10.95 -17.19
N SER A 53 12.47 9.92 -18.03
CA SER A 53 12.15 10.00 -19.45
C SER A 53 11.22 8.86 -19.85
N PHE A 54 10.15 9.13 -20.59
CA PHE A 54 9.25 8.06 -21.04
C PHE A 54 9.91 7.09 -22.04
N SER A 55 10.94 7.51 -22.76
CA SER A 55 11.66 6.63 -23.69
C SER A 55 12.72 5.78 -23.00
N GLU A 56 13.38 6.33 -21.98
CA GLU A 56 14.56 5.70 -21.35
C GLU A 56 14.26 5.10 -19.98
N GLY A 57 13.23 5.56 -19.28
CA GLY A 57 12.90 5.14 -17.92
C GLY A 57 13.34 6.16 -16.86
N ILE A 58 13.61 5.67 -15.65
CA ILE A 58 14.13 6.43 -14.52
C ILE A 58 15.63 6.15 -14.38
N THR A 59 16.40 7.22 -14.24
CA THR A 59 17.85 7.16 -13.98
C THR A 59 18.17 7.83 -12.65
N TYR A 60 18.93 7.13 -11.81
CA TYR A 60 19.42 7.65 -10.54
C TYR A 60 20.65 8.54 -10.77
N LEU A 61 20.63 9.76 -10.22
CA LEU A 61 21.74 10.71 -10.36
C LEU A 61 22.89 10.44 -9.39
N ALA A 62 22.59 9.73 -8.30
CA ALA A 62 23.57 9.25 -7.34
C ALA A 62 23.13 7.88 -6.79
N PRO A 63 24.08 7.03 -6.35
CA PRO A 63 23.75 5.84 -5.60
C PRO A 63 23.08 6.23 -4.28
N VAL A 64 21.78 5.92 -4.14
CA VAL A 64 21.02 6.11 -2.91
C VAL A 64 20.37 4.79 -2.51
N SER A 65 20.43 4.52 -1.22
CA SER A 65 19.84 3.38 -0.52
C SER A 65 18.85 3.93 0.50
N THR A 66 17.67 3.30 0.60
CA THR A 66 16.59 3.66 1.53
C THR A 66 16.27 2.49 2.47
N PRO A 67 17.24 2.09 3.32
CA PRO A 67 17.13 0.85 4.10
C PRO A 67 16.09 0.92 5.22
N TRP A 68 15.78 2.12 5.74
CA TRP A 68 14.88 2.31 6.87
C TRP A 68 13.42 2.37 6.46
N SER A 69 13.13 3.01 5.32
CA SER A 69 11.76 3.14 4.80
C SER A 69 11.38 1.99 3.86
N HIS A 70 12.29 1.59 2.96
CA HIS A 70 11.99 0.68 1.84
C HIS A 70 12.82 -0.61 1.84
N GLY A 71 13.70 -0.81 2.80
CA GLY A 71 14.40 -2.08 2.98
C GLY A 71 13.41 -3.23 3.26
N LEU A 72 13.66 -4.44 2.74
CA LEU A 72 12.78 -5.60 2.95
C LEU A 72 12.64 -5.90 4.45
N PHE A 73 13.78 -5.98 5.14
CA PHE A 73 13.81 -6.22 6.58
C PHE A 73 12.96 -5.19 7.35
N MET A 74 13.16 -3.90 7.07
CA MET A 74 12.45 -2.84 7.76
C MET A 74 10.96 -2.81 7.38
N SER A 75 10.60 -3.10 6.13
CA SER A 75 9.20 -3.22 5.69
C SER A 75 8.46 -4.33 6.44
N ILE A 76 9.12 -5.46 6.73
CA ILE A 76 8.58 -6.51 7.60
C ILE A 76 8.41 -5.99 9.03
N VAL A 77 9.40 -5.28 9.58
CA VAL A 77 9.32 -4.68 10.91
C VAL A 77 8.13 -3.72 11.01
N TRP A 78 7.95 -2.81 10.05
CA TRP A 78 6.85 -1.86 10.02
C TRP A 78 5.48 -2.54 9.89
N SER A 79 5.41 -3.62 9.11
CA SER A 79 4.21 -4.45 8.99
C SER A 79 3.84 -5.13 10.31
N LEU A 80 4.83 -5.64 11.05
CA LEU A 80 4.62 -6.22 12.38
C LEU A 80 4.24 -5.15 13.41
N VAL A 81 4.84 -3.96 13.36
CA VAL A 81 4.47 -2.83 14.22
C VAL A 81 3.03 -2.41 13.97
N ALA A 82 2.64 -2.22 12.70
CA ALA A 82 1.26 -1.88 12.34
C ALA A 82 0.26 -2.95 12.78
N ALA A 83 0.57 -4.23 12.57
CA ALA A 83 -0.25 -5.34 13.07
C ALA A 83 -0.35 -5.35 14.60
N GLY A 84 0.75 -5.08 15.30
CA GLY A 84 0.79 -4.99 16.76
C GLY A 84 -0.09 -3.86 17.30
N ILE A 85 0.03 -2.65 16.73
CA ILE A 85 -0.82 -1.50 17.09
C ILE A 85 -2.29 -1.83 16.83
N ALA A 86 -2.60 -2.37 15.65
CA ALA A 86 -3.95 -2.76 15.28
C ALA A 86 -4.54 -3.80 16.25
N TRP A 87 -3.75 -4.79 16.66
CA TRP A 87 -4.17 -5.78 17.65
C TRP A 87 -4.42 -5.14 19.02
N LEU A 88 -3.56 -4.23 19.48
CA LEU A 88 -3.72 -3.57 20.78
C LEU A 88 -5.01 -2.74 20.85
N VAL A 89 -5.35 -2.04 19.76
CA VAL A 89 -6.53 -1.17 19.66
C VAL A 89 -7.82 -1.97 19.44
N THR A 90 -7.82 -2.93 18.52
CA THR A 90 -9.05 -3.63 18.11
C THR A 90 -9.27 -4.94 18.86
N ARG A 91 -8.22 -5.52 19.45
CA ARG A 91 -8.16 -6.89 19.99
C ARG A 91 -8.58 -7.97 18.99
N ASN A 92 -8.57 -7.65 17.70
CA ASN A 92 -8.99 -8.53 16.61
C ASN A 92 -7.77 -8.99 15.80
N LYS A 93 -7.44 -10.28 15.88
CA LYS A 93 -6.30 -10.87 15.16
C LYS A 93 -6.43 -10.76 13.64
N ARG A 94 -7.66 -10.83 13.11
CA ARG A 94 -7.91 -10.70 11.67
C ARG A 94 -7.54 -9.29 11.21
N THR A 95 -8.01 -8.28 11.91
CA THR A 95 -7.77 -6.87 11.59
C THR A 95 -6.31 -6.49 11.72
N ALA A 96 -5.63 -7.03 12.74
CA ALA A 96 -4.19 -6.92 12.88
C ALA A 96 -3.43 -7.50 11.67
N GLY A 97 -3.79 -8.73 11.26
CA GLY A 97 -3.20 -9.36 10.08
C GLY A 97 -3.46 -8.58 8.79
N VAL A 98 -4.67 -8.07 8.60
CA VAL A 98 -5.02 -7.25 7.42
C VAL A 98 -4.18 -5.99 7.36
N LEU A 99 -4.05 -5.24 8.46
CA LEU A 99 -3.24 -4.01 8.49
C LEU A 99 -1.75 -4.28 8.22
N GLY A 100 -1.19 -5.34 8.82
CA GLY A 100 0.19 -5.74 8.53
C GLY A 100 0.41 -6.12 7.06
N LEU A 101 -0.53 -6.86 6.46
CA LEU A 101 -0.45 -7.23 5.05
C LEU A 101 -0.60 -6.02 4.11
N VAL A 102 -1.45 -5.04 4.47
CA VAL A 102 -1.60 -3.80 3.69
C VAL A 102 -0.29 -3.01 3.69
N VAL A 103 0.39 -2.87 4.84
CA VAL A 103 1.72 -2.24 4.89
C VAL A 103 2.72 -3.01 4.03
N PHE A 104 2.79 -4.33 4.19
CA PHE A 104 3.76 -5.15 3.45
C PHE A 104 3.54 -5.14 1.94
N SER A 105 2.29 -4.99 1.50
CA SER A 105 1.96 -4.91 0.07
C SER A 105 2.66 -3.76 -0.64
N HIS A 106 3.04 -2.70 0.09
CA HIS A 106 3.80 -1.59 -0.47
C HIS A 106 5.14 -2.07 -1.01
N TRP A 107 5.95 -2.73 -0.17
CA TRP A 107 7.25 -3.28 -0.56
C TRP A 107 7.15 -4.28 -1.72
N VAL A 108 6.09 -5.10 -1.75
CA VAL A 108 5.89 -6.08 -2.84
C VAL A 108 5.70 -5.39 -4.18
N LEU A 109 4.94 -4.29 -4.21
CA LEU A 109 4.74 -3.52 -5.43
C LEU A 109 6.01 -2.75 -5.83
N ASP A 110 6.74 -2.21 -4.86
CA ASP A 110 8.04 -1.59 -5.10
C ASP A 110 9.07 -2.56 -5.64
N PHE A 111 9.07 -3.81 -5.17
CA PHE A 111 9.96 -4.84 -5.69
C PHE A 111 9.83 -5.02 -7.20
N LEU A 112 8.66 -4.79 -7.77
CA LEU A 112 8.50 -4.84 -9.22
C LEU A 112 9.08 -3.59 -9.89
N MET A 113 8.82 -2.42 -9.32
CA MET A 113 9.23 -1.14 -9.89
C MET A 113 10.74 -0.89 -9.81
N HIS A 114 11.29 -1.00 -8.60
CA HIS A 114 12.61 -0.50 -8.25
C HIS A 114 13.71 -1.53 -8.47
N SER A 115 14.94 -1.05 -8.67
CA SER A 115 16.14 -1.91 -8.81
C SER A 115 17.08 -1.87 -7.61
N ASN A 116 16.83 -0.96 -6.67
CA ASN A 116 17.75 -0.57 -5.61
C ASN A 116 17.16 -0.74 -4.21
N LEU A 117 16.27 -1.72 -4.00
CA LEU A 117 15.68 -1.95 -2.68
C LEU A 117 16.64 -2.74 -1.77
N PRO A 118 17.06 -2.22 -0.61
CA PRO A 118 17.96 -2.95 0.27
C PRO A 118 17.30 -4.20 0.86
N LEU A 119 18.03 -5.32 0.92
CA LEU A 119 17.56 -6.51 1.63
C LEU A 119 17.51 -6.26 3.16
N PHE A 120 18.57 -5.65 3.70
CA PHE A 120 18.73 -5.29 5.11
C PHE A 120 19.06 -3.80 5.24
N PHE A 121 20.32 -3.49 5.58
CA PHE A 121 20.84 -2.13 5.75
C PHE A 121 21.81 -1.78 4.60
N ASP A 122 22.46 -0.62 4.71
CA ASP A 122 23.43 -0.18 3.72
C ASP A 122 24.54 -1.21 3.49
N GLY A 123 24.90 -1.39 2.22
CA GLY A 123 25.86 -2.40 1.78
C GLY A 123 25.29 -3.82 1.66
N SER A 124 24.01 -4.04 1.98
CA SER A 124 23.33 -5.31 1.70
C SER A 124 22.98 -5.47 0.21
N PRO A 125 22.71 -6.71 -0.26
CA PRO A 125 22.25 -6.92 -1.63
C PRO A 125 21.01 -6.09 -1.93
N LEU A 126 21.00 -5.50 -3.12
CA LEU A 126 19.85 -4.78 -3.65
C LEU A 126 18.91 -5.76 -4.36
N LEU A 127 17.63 -5.52 -4.20
CA LEU A 127 16.52 -6.32 -4.71
C LEU A 127 15.67 -5.47 -5.65
N GLY A 128 14.88 -6.20 -6.44
CA GLY A 128 13.84 -5.65 -7.29
C GLY A 128 14.08 -5.91 -8.77
N LEU A 129 13.01 -5.83 -9.56
CA LEU A 129 13.04 -6.14 -10.99
C LEU A 129 13.53 -4.96 -11.83
N GLY A 130 13.53 -3.74 -11.28
CA GLY A 130 14.02 -2.56 -11.98
C GLY A 130 13.25 -2.23 -13.25
N LEU A 131 11.94 -2.47 -13.29
CA LEU A 131 11.10 -2.15 -14.46
C LEU A 131 11.20 -0.66 -14.82
N GLU A 132 11.46 0.20 -13.84
CA GLU A 132 11.68 1.62 -14.03
C GLU A 132 12.88 1.97 -14.92
N ASN A 133 13.89 1.09 -15.03
CA ASN A 133 15.13 1.34 -15.79
C ASN A 133 14.94 1.28 -17.31
N SER A 134 13.69 1.20 -17.78
CA SER A 134 13.36 1.17 -19.20
C SER A 134 12.05 1.92 -19.46
N GLY A 135 11.95 2.60 -20.60
CA GLY A 135 10.70 3.25 -21.01
C GLY A 135 9.49 2.29 -21.04
N PRO A 136 9.59 1.11 -21.67
CA PRO A 136 8.49 0.14 -21.69
C PRO A 136 8.09 -0.38 -20.30
N GLY A 137 9.06 -0.65 -19.42
CA GLY A 137 8.78 -1.12 -18.06
C GLY A 137 8.12 -0.04 -17.20
N LEU A 138 8.58 1.21 -17.31
CA LEU A 138 7.97 2.38 -16.67
C LEU A 138 6.52 2.59 -17.13
N LEU A 139 6.26 2.48 -18.43
CA LEU A 139 4.91 2.58 -18.99
C LEU A 139 3.99 1.44 -18.51
N PHE A 140 4.50 0.21 -18.50
CA PHE A 140 3.78 -0.95 -18.00
C PHE A 140 3.37 -0.76 -16.53
N MET A 141 4.30 -0.32 -15.68
CA MET A 141 4.03 -0.05 -14.27
C MET A 141 3.03 1.08 -14.06
N THR A 142 3.13 2.16 -14.84
CA THR A 142 2.15 3.25 -14.78
C THR A 142 0.74 2.77 -15.10
N VAL A 143 0.58 1.90 -16.10
CA VAL A 143 -0.73 1.30 -16.43
C VAL A 143 -1.19 0.37 -15.31
N LEU A 144 -0.29 -0.45 -14.77
CA LEU A 144 -0.59 -1.35 -13.65
C LEU A 144 -1.08 -0.56 -12.42
N ASP A 145 -0.44 0.56 -12.07
CA ASP A 145 -0.85 1.44 -10.97
C ASP A 145 -2.29 1.91 -11.11
N LEU A 146 -2.66 2.39 -12.29
CA LEU A 146 -4.01 2.87 -12.57
C LEU A 146 -5.04 1.73 -12.50
N VAL A 147 -4.68 0.55 -13.00
CA VAL A 147 -5.54 -0.64 -12.95
C VAL A 147 -5.72 -1.12 -11.51
N LEU A 148 -4.64 -1.18 -10.72
CA LEU A 148 -4.68 -1.56 -9.32
C LEU A 148 -5.55 -0.58 -8.53
N LEU A 149 -5.29 0.72 -8.64
CA LEU A 149 -6.07 1.77 -7.97
C LEU A 149 -7.55 1.67 -8.34
N GLY A 150 -7.86 1.58 -9.64
CA GLY A 150 -9.23 1.44 -10.13
C GLY A 150 -9.90 0.18 -9.56
N SER A 151 -9.21 -0.95 -9.56
CA SER A 151 -9.72 -2.21 -9.02
C SER A 151 -10.01 -2.13 -7.51
N GLY A 152 -9.12 -1.52 -6.73
CA GLY A 152 -9.31 -1.32 -5.30
C GLY A 152 -10.55 -0.47 -5.01
N ILE A 153 -10.71 0.65 -5.75
CA ILE A 153 -11.89 1.52 -5.65
C ILE A 153 -13.17 0.75 -6.00
N VAL A 154 -13.16 -0.04 -7.09
CA VAL A 154 -14.32 -0.85 -7.49
C VAL A 154 -14.68 -1.86 -6.40
N VAL A 155 -13.70 -2.58 -5.83
CA VAL A 155 -13.92 -3.51 -4.71
C VAL A 155 -14.55 -2.79 -3.52
N TYR A 156 -14.01 -1.64 -3.13
CA TYR A 156 -14.56 -0.83 -2.04
C TYR A 156 -16.01 -0.37 -2.32
N TRP A 157 -16.30 0.07 -3.54
CA TRP A 157 -17.62 0.58 -3.90
C TRP A 157 -18.67 -0.54 -4.00
N CYS A 158 -18.36 -1.63 -4.69
CA CYS A 158 -19.28 -2.76 -4.86
C CYS A 158 -19.68 -3.37 -3.52
N THR A 159 -18.71 -3.57 -2.62
CA THR A 159 -18.98 -4.13 -1.28
C THR A 159 -19.80 -3.20 -0.40
N ARG A 160 -19.57 -1.88 -0.49
CA ARG A 160 -20.39 -0.87 0.18
C ARG A 160 -21.83 -0.86 -0.35
N TRP A 161 -22.00 -0.95 -1.67
CA TRP A 161 -23.33 -0.90 -2.30
C TRP A 161 -24.16 -2.16 -2.01
N SER A 162 -23.55 -3.34 -2.05
CA SER A 162 -24.21 -4.60 -1.64
C SER A 162 -24.65 -4.59 -0.17
N SER A 163 -23.87 -3.96 0.70
CA SER A 163 -24.23 -3.79 2.12
C SER A 163 -25.42 -2.83 2.30
N ALA A 164 -25.49 -1.75 1.51
CA ALA A 164 -26.62 -0.83 1.54
C ALA A 164 -27.91 -1.50 1.01
N ALA A 165 -27.85 -2.19 -0.13
CA ALA A 165 -28.99 -2.89 -0.72
C ALA A 165 -29.55 -3.99 0.19
N SER A 166 -28.69 -4.75 0.87
CA SER A 166 -29.09 -5.79 1.82
C SER A 166 -29.67 -5.26 3.14
N SER A 167 -29.33 -4.02 3.54
CA SER A 167 -29.95 -3.36 4.70
C SER A 167 -31.38 -2.88 4.40
N LEU A 168 -31.61 -2.36 3.18
CA LEU A 168 -32.92 -1.87 2.73
C LEU A 168 -33.93 -3.02 2.57
N SER A 169 -33.50 -4.17 2.04
CA SER A 169 -34.35 -5.35 1.93
C SER A 169 -34.75 -5.92 3.31
N ARG A 170 -33.83 -5.95 4.27
CA ARG A 170 -34.09 -6.42 5.64
C ARG A 170 -35.09 -5.53 6.38
N CYS A 171 -34.95 -4.21 6.25
CA CYS A 171 -35.86 -3.23 6.85
C CYS A 171 -37.26 -3.23 6.19
N SER A 172 -37.37 -3.65 4.92
CA SER A 172 -38.66 -3.86 4.25
C SER A 172 -39.39 -5.11 4.76
N VAL A 173 -38.66 -6.21 4.95
CA VAL A 173 -39.20 -7.47 5.49
C VAL A 173 -39.68 -7.30 6.94
N GLU A 174 -38.90 -6.65 7.80
CA GLU A 174 -39.32 -6.38 9.20
C GLU A 174 -40.55 -5.48 9.28
N ARG A 175 -40.70 -4.50 8.37
CA ARG A 175 -41.90 -3.66 8.30
C ARG A 175 -43.15 -4.41 7.83
N HIS A 176 -43.01 -5.49 7.08
CA HIS A 176 -44.14 -6.33 6.70
C HIS A 176 -44.56 -7.31 7.80
N LEU A 177 -43.63 -7.76 8.64
CA LEU A 177 -43.91 -8.64 9.78
C LEU A 177 -44.59 -7.91 10.96
N HIS A 178 -44.49 -6.58 11.03
CA HIS A 178 -45.10 -5.76 12.09
C HIS A 178 -46.35 -4.99 11.65
N ARG A 179 -46.96 -5.33 10.51
CA ARG A 179 -48.31 -4.82 10.18
C ARG A 179 -49.36 -5.71 10.84
N PRO A 180 -50.19 -5.19 11.76
CA PRO A 180 -51.29 -5.94 12.37
C PRO A 180 -52.40 -6.29 11.38
#